data_AF-A0A7X2MTL2-F1
#
_entry.id   AF-A0A7X2MTL2-F1
#
_cell.length_a   1.000
_cell.length_b   1.000
_cell.length_c   1.000
_cell.angle_alpha   90.00
_cell.angle_beta   90.00
_cell.angle_gamma   90.00
#
_symmetry.space_group_name_H-M   'P 1'
#
loop_
_entity.id
_entity.type
_entity.pdbx_description
1 polymer ?
#
loop_
_entity_poly.entity_id
_entity_poly.type
_entity_poly.pdbx_seq_one_letter_code
_entity_poly.pdbx_strand_id
1 'polypeptide(L)'
;AIMGMFVNGMIGGYGALISDTFPPQVRATAQNVLFNLGRGVGGFGPVVIGLLASQFSFTAAITLLALIYLLDIAATLFLLPKKQGQEDTLGAIG
;
A
#
# COMPACT_ATOMS: atom_id res chain seq x y z
N ALA A 1 -7.09 1.17 19.07
CA ALA A 1 -8.26 0.61 18.35
C ALA A 1 -8.43 1.23 16.96
N ILE A 2 -8.65 2.55 16.87
CA ILE A 2 -8.97 3.24 15.60
C ILE A 2 -7.83 3.15 14.56
N MET A 3 -6.59 3.51 14.92
CA MET A 3 -5.44 3.37 14.01
C MET A 3 -5.23 1.93 13.52
N GLY A 4 -5.36 0.94 14.41
CA GLY A 4 -5.26 -0.47 14.05
C GLY A 4 -6.35 -0.91 13.08
N MET A 5 -7.59 -0.43 13.24
CA MET A 5 -8.69 -0.69 12.30
C MET A 5 -8.35 -0.17 10.89
N PHE A 6 -7.88 1.08 10.76
CA PHE A 6 -7.53 1.65 9.47
C PHE A 6 -6.35 0.92 8.80
N VAL A 7 -5.30 0.61 9.57
CA VAL A 7 -4.13 -0.11 9.05
C VAL A 7 -4.49 -1.50 8.55
N ASN A 8 -5.32 -2.24 9.28
CA ASN A 8 -5.80 -3.55 8.81
C ASN A 8 -6.71 -3.42 7.58
N GLY A 9 -7.56 -2.40 7.53
CA GLY A 9 -8.41 -2.10 6.37
C GLY A 9 -7.62 -1.82 5.09
N MET A 10 -6.48 -1.11 5.20
CA MET A 10 -5.59 -0.86 4.06
C MET A 10 -5.03 -2.14 3.45
N ILE A 11 -4.66 -3.13 4.28
CA ILE A 11 -4.17 -4.43 3.79
C ILE A 11 -5.26 -5.14 2.97
N GLY A 12 -6.51 -5.08 3.40
CA GLY A 12 -7.65 -5.58 2.63
C GLY A 12 -7.83 -4.82 1.30
N GLY A 13 -7.71 -3.50 1.32
CA GLY A 13 -7.75 -2.65 0.12
C GLY A 13 -6.67 -3.00 -0.91
N TYR A 14 -5.42 -3.16 -0.49
CA TYR A 14 -4.34 -3.59 -1.38
C TYR A 14 -4.60 -4.98 -2.00
N GLY A 15 -5.20 -5.90 -1.25
CA GLY A 15 -5.61 -7.21 -1.78
C GLY A 15 -6.61 -7.10 -2.93
N ALA A 16 -7.63 -6.24 -2.78
CA ALA A 16 -8.62 -5.97 -3.83
C ALA A 16 -7.99 -5.28 -5.05
N LEU A 17 -7.11 -4.30 -4.83
CA LEU A 17 -6.41 -3.63 -5.93
C LEU A 17 -5.50 -4.58 -6.71
N ILE A 18 -4.79 -5.48 -6.02
CA ILE A 18 -3.95 -6.49 -6.67
C ILE A 18 -4.82 -7.49 -7.45
N SER A 19 -5.98 -7.91 -6.92
CA SER A 19 -6.87 -8.81 -7.66
C SER A 19 -7.41 -8.18 -8.94
N ASP A 20 -7.72 -6.89 -8.90
CA ASP A 20 -8.31 -6.18 -10.05
C ASP A 20 -7.25 -5.80 -11.09
N THR A 21 -6.02 -5.50 -10.65
CA THR A 21 -4.93 -5.07 -11.55
C THR A 21 -4.18 -6.24 -12.18
N PHE A 22 -4.07 -7.39 -11.49
CA PHE A 22 -3.23 -8.50 -11.93
C PHE A 22 -4.03 -9.78 -12.21
N PRO A 23 -3.73 -10.49 -13.33
CA PRO A 23 -4.31 -11.80 -13.63
C PRO A 23 -4.05 -12.82 -12.50
N PRO A 24 -4.99 -13.74 -12.22
CA PRO A 24 -4.88 -14.70 -11.11
C PRO A 24 -3.54 -15.46 -11.05
N GLN A 25 -2.95 -15.77 -12.20
CA GLN A 25 -1.71 -16.52 -12.34
C GLN A 25 -0.49 -15.77 -11.78
N VAL A 26 -0.53 -14.43 -11.74
CA VAL A 26 0.61 -13.60 -11.30
C VAL A 26 0.36 -12.87 -9.98
N ARG A 27 -0.86 -12.95 -9.40
CA ARG A 27 -1.22 -12.27 -8.13
C ARG A 27 -0.29 -12.63 -6.98
N ALA A 28 0.04 -13.91 -6.81
CA ALA A 28 0.94 -14.38 -5.76
C ALA A 28 2.35 -13.76 -5.88
N THR A 29 2.88 -13.72 -7.10
CA THR A 29 4.18 -13.10 -7.39
C THR A 29 4.14 -11.60 -7.17
N ALA A 30 3.10 -10.91 -7.66
CA ALA A 30 2.91 -9.48 -7.47
C ALA A 30 2.84 -9.12 -5.98
N GLN A 31 2.03 -9.86 -5.22
CA GLN A 31 1.94 -9.70 -3.77
C GLN A 31 3.31 -9.91 -3.10
N ASN A 32 4.00 -11.00 -3.39
CA ASN A 32 5.30 -11.28 -2.77
C ASN A 32 6.35 -10.20 -3.09
N VAL A 33 6.43 -9.75 -4.34
CA VAL A 33 7.36 -8.71 -4.77
C VAL A 33 7.02 -7.38 -4.09
N LEU A 34 5.76 -6.94 -4.13
CA LEU A 34 5.31 -5.68 -3.52
C LEU A 34 5.58 -5.68 -2.00
N PHE A 35 5.23 -6.76 -1.31
CA PHE A 35 5.45 -6.86 0.14
C PHE A 35 6.93 -6.97 0.51
N ASN A 36 7.75 -7.72 -0.22
CA ASN A 36 9.18 -7.81 0.07
C ASN A 36 9.92 -6.52 -0.25
N LEU A 37 9.55 -5.84 -1.34
CA LEU A 37 10.10 -4.52 -1.66
C LEU A 37 9.71 -3.49 -0.59
N GLY A 38 8.43 -3.49 -0.19
CA GLY A 38 7.94 -2.65 0.90
C GLY A 38 8.64 -2.92 2.22
N ARG A 39 8.93 -4.19 2.56
CA ARG A 39 9.74 -4.55 3.74
C ARG A 39 11.20 -4.14 3.60
N GLY A 40 11.78 -4.28 2.42
CA GLY A 40 13.16 -3.86 2.16
C GLY A 40 13.34 -2.37 2.38
N VAL A 41 12.48 -1.54 1.77
CA VAL A 41 12.53 -0.08 1.91
C VAL A 41 12.02 0.38 3.28
N GLY A 42 10.88 -0.15 3.73
CA GLY A 42 10.28 0.18 5.01
C GLY A 42 11.08 -0.28 6.22
N GLY A 43 11.94 -1.29 6.06
CA GLY A 43 12.88 -1.75 7.08
C GLY A 43 13.88 -0.69 7.53
N PHE A 44 14.15 0.32 6.68
CA PHE A 44 14.96 1.48 7.05
C PHE A 44 14.20 2.52 7.88
N GLY A 45 12.87 2.40 8.00
CA GLY A 45 12.00 3.32 8.72
C GLY A 45 12.48 3.65 10.14
N PRO A 46 12.77 2.66 11.01
CA PRO A 46 13.28 2.92 12.36
C PRO A 46 14.57 3.74 12.40
N VAL A 47 15.48 3.51 11.43
CA VAL A 47 16.74 4.26 11.33
C VAL A 47 16.46 5.71 10.95
N VAL A 48 15.65 5.95 9.91
CA VAL A 48 15.30 7.30 9.46
C VAL A 48 14.57 8.07 10.55
N ILE A 49 13.58 7.45 11.20
CA ILE A 49 12.81 8.07 12.28
C ILE A 49 13.68 8.33 13.50
N GLY A 50 14.57 7.40 13.88
CA GLY A 50 15.52 7.59 14.97
C GLY A 50 16.51 8.74 14.72
N LEU A 51 17.04 8.85 13.51
CA LEU A 51 17.91 9.96 13.12
C LEU A 51 17.16 11.30 13.12
N LEU A 52 15.95 11.37 12.57
CA LEU A 52 15.15 12.59 12.60
C LEU A 52 14.75 13.01 14.01
N ALA A 53 14.38 12.05 14.86
CA ALA A 53 14.00 12.32 16.24
C ALA A 53 15.17 12.83 17.08
N SER A 54 16.38 12.30 16.84
CA SER A 54 17.60 12.70 17.57
C SER A 54 18.21 14.01 17.11
N GLN A 55 18.15 14.32 15.81
CA GLN A 55 18.76 15.52 15.23
C GLN A 55 17.81 16.72 15.13
N PHE A 56 16.51 16.48 14.94
CA PHE A 56 15.51 17.53 14.75
C PHE A 56 14.46 17.52 15.86
N SER A 57 13.50 16.59 15.79
CA SER A 57 12.44 16.41 16.78
C SER A 57 11.54 15.23 16.40
N PHE A 58 10.80 14.71 17.38
CA PHE A 58 9.73 13.75 17.13
C PHE A 58 8.63 14.30 16.21
N THR A 59 8.32 15.60 16.31
CA THR A 59 7.35 16.26 15.43
C THR A 59 7.78 16.15 13.97
N ALA A 60 9.04 16.43 13.66
CA ALA A 60 9.56 16.31 12.30
C ALA A 60 9.42 14.88 11.75
N ALA A 61 9.69 13.86 12.58
CA ALA A 61 9.53 12.47 12.18
C ALA A 61 8.07 12.08 11.92
N ILE A 62 7.12 12.53 12.74
CA ILE A 62 5.69 12.28 12.55
C ILE A 62 5.17 13.04 11.32
N THR A 63 5.60 14.29 11.12
CA THR A 63 5.26 15.06 9.92
C THR A 63 5.76 14.38 8.66
N LEU A 64 6.98 13.83 8.65
CA LEU A 64 7.50 13.05 7.54
C LEU A 64 6.59 11.85 7.24
N LEU A 65 6.19 11.09 8.26
CA LEU A 65 5.26 9.96 8.09
C LEU A 65 3.92 10.41 7.49
N ALA A 66 3.36 11.52 7.97
CA ALA A 66 2.11 12.07 7.44
C ALA A 66 2.25 12.47 5.96
N LEU A 67 3.37 13.09 5.56
CA LEU A 67 3.64 13.45 4.17
C LEU A 67 3.78 12.23 3.27
N ILE A 68 4.40 11.15 3.75
CA ILE A 68 4.49 9.88 3.00
C ILE A 68 3.09 9.30 2.75
N TYR A 69 2.18 9.34 3.73
CA TYR A 69 0.79 8.91 3.53
C TYR A 69 0.04 9.77 2.51
N LEU A 70 0.24 11.09 2.52
CA LEU A 70 -0.38 11.97 1.52
C LEU A 70 0.17 11.70 0.11
N LEU A 71 1.48 11.42 0.00
CA LEU A 71 2.10 11.04 -1.25
C LEU A 71 1.56 9.69 -1.77
N ASP A 72 1.35 8.72 -0.89
CA ASP A 72 0.76 7.42 -1.24
C ASP A 72 -0.69 7.56 -1.76
N ILE A 73 -1.50 8.40 -1.11
CA ILE A 73 -2.85 8.75 -1.59
C ILE A 73 -2.77 9.39 -2.98
N ALA A 74 -1.89 10.37 -3.19
CA ALA A 74 -1.71 11.00 -4.48
C ALA A 74 -1.25 10.00 -5.54
N ALA A 75 -0.25 9.17 -5.23
CA ALA A 75 0.23 8.12 -6.12
C ALA A 75 -0.88 7.15 -6.52
N THR A 76 -1.71 6.72 -5.58
CA THR A 76 -2.86 5.85 -5.83
C THR A 76 -3.89 6.54 -6.73
N LEU A 77 -4.20 7.81 -6.50
CA LEU A 77 -5.18 8.54 -7.30
C LEU A 77 -4.73 8.79 -8.75
N PHE A 78 -3.43 9.02 -8.98
CA PHE A 78 -2.91 9.39 -10.30
C PHE A 78 -2.34 8.21 -11.10
N LEU A 79 -1.70 7.24 -10.43
CA LEU A 79 -1.01 6.14 -11.10
C LEU A 79 -1.90 4.91 -11.28
N LEU A 80 -2.91 4.72 -10.43
CA LEU A 80 -3.73 3.53 -10.51
C LEU A 80 -4.76 3.69 -11.64
N PRO A 81 -4.73 2.83 -12.67
CA PRO A 81 -5.67 2.93 -13.78
C PRO A 81 -7.09 2.67 -13.28
N LYS A 82 -8.03 3.56 -13.60
CA LYS A 82 -9.48 3.36 -13.44
C LYS A 82 -9.99 2.30 -14.43
N LYS A 83 -9.56 1.03 -14.30
CA LYS A 83 -10.25 -0.05 -15.00
C LYS A 83 -11.47 -0.46 -14.18
N GLN A 84 -12.63 -0.04 -14.68
CA GLN A 84 -13.93 -0.60 -14.34
C GLN A 84 -13.91 -2.11 -14.54
N GLY A 85 -14.66 -2.81 -13.70
CA GLY A 85 -14.77 -4.25 -13.70
C GLY A 85 -14.95 -4.81 -15.11
N GLN A 86 -14.17 -5.84 -15.40
CA GLN A 86 -14.53 -6.74 -16.47
C GLN A 86 -15.63 -7.65 -15.93
N GLU A 87 -16.85 -7.11 -15.82
CA GLU A 87 -18.03 -7.94 -16.02
C GLU A 87 -17.95 -8.44 -17.47
N ASP A 88 -17.44 -9.65 -17.69
CA ASP A 88 -18.19 -10.68 -18.40
C ASP A 88 -17.46 -12.04 -18.36
N THR A 89 -18.24 -13.12 -18.47
CA THR A 89 -17.86 -14.56 -18.59
C THR A 89 -17.88 -15.46 -17.35
N LEU A 90 -18.83 -15.28 -16.43
CA LEU A 90 -19.29 -16.36 -15.53
C LEU A 90 -20.81 -16.55 -15.53
N GLY A 91 -21.48 -16.10 -16.60
CA GLY A 91 -22.79 -16.60 -17.04
C GLY A 91 -22.70 -17.87 -17.89
N ALA A 92 -21.59 -18.64 -17.80
CA ALA A 92 -21.31 -19.82 -18.62
C ALA A 92 -21.03 -21.10 -17.80
N ILE A 93 -21.56 -21.18 -16.58
CA ILE A 93 -21.71 -22.44 -15.84
C ILE A 93 -23.13 -22.52 -15.25
N GLY A 94 -24.11 -22.50 -16.15
CA GLY A 94 -25.33 -23.30 -16.00
C GLY A 94 -25.11 -24.64 -16.69
#